data_AF-A0A5M8P2D1-F1
#
_entry.id   AF-A0A5M8P2D1-F1
#
_cell.length_a   1.000
_cell.length_b   1.000
_cell.length_c   1.000
_cell.angle_alpha   90.00
_cell.angle_beta   90.00
_cell.angle_gamma   90.00
#
_symmetry.space_group_name_H-M   'P 1'
#
loop_
_entity.id
_entity.type
_entity.pdbx_description
1 polymer ?
#
loop_
_entity_poly.entity_id
_entity_poly.type
_entity_poly.pdbx_seq_one_letter_code
_entity_poly.pdbx_strand_id
1 'polypeptide(L)'
;MYNKFRFGKYRSTDSMSQLISENYPALTVLSRFGITLGVGEKTIDEVCREHQVDTNTFLAIIHLISDKERKTEEPPIYLPALIDYLRNSHTYFLEYRLPEIRENLISVLTEGEDDLNKAVLEYFDQFTAAIRKHMLYENNKVFSMATDQSSREKLSTGFGKQHEQIEARLTEFKNILIKYYPAHNANTMNRFLFDIFNCEQELTFHNAVEDELFLPTIV
;
A
#
# COMPACT_ATOMS: atom_id res chain seq x y z
N MET A 1 -30.37 -24.69 -6.62
CA MET A 1 -30.41 -24.23 -8.03
C MET A 1 -29.53 -22.99 -8.12
N TYR A 2 -28.51 -23.03 -8.98
CA TYR A 2 -27.49 -22.02 -9.29
C TYR A 2 -26.45 -21.64 -8.21
N ASN A 3 -25.38 -22.45 -8.18
CA ASN A 3 -24.03 -21.95 -7.93
C ASN A 3 -23.70 -20.92 -9.02
N LYS A 4 -23.74 -19.62 -8.71
CA LYS A 4 -23.14 -18.58 -9.54
C LYS A 4 -21.71 -18.38 -9.05
N PHE A 5 -20.75 -18.78 -9.87
CA PHE A 5 -19.37 -18.33 -9.76
C PHE A 5 -19.38 -16.80 -9.65
N ARG A 6 -19.04 -16.25 -8.48
CA ARG A 6 -19.05 -14.80 -8.21
C ARG A 6 -17.77 -14.18 -8.78
N PHE A 7 -17.87 -13.39 -9.86
CA PHE A 7 -16.78 -12.53 -10.34
C PHE A 7 -16.48 -11.45 -9.30
N GLY A 8 -15.27 -11.43 -8.72
CA GLY A 8 -14.86 -10.51 -7.64
C GLY A 8 -15.78 -10.56 -6.40
N LYS A 9 -15.31 -10.15 -5.23
CA LYS A 9 -16.22 -9.97 -4.09
C LYS A 9 -17.19 -8.80 -4.32
N TYR A 10 -16.75 -7.77 -5.05
CA TYR A 10 -17.44 -6.48 -5.20
C TYR A 10 -17.70 -6.10 -6.67
N ARG A 11 -18.79 -5.38 -6.93
CA ARG A 11 -19.20 -4.89 -8.26
C ARG A 11 -19.44 -3.39 -8.21
N SER A 12 -19.41 -2.75 -9.38
CA SER A 12 -19.65 -1.32 -9.53
C SER A 12 -21.00 -0.86 -8.95
N THR A 13 -22.01 -1.73 -8.94
CA THR A 13 -23.35 -1.48 -8.37
C THR A 13 -23.47 -1.74 -6.87
N ASP A 14 -22.44 -2.30 -6.22
CA ASP A 14 -22.49 -2.56 -4.78
C ASP A 14 -22.29 -1.26 -3.99
N SER A 15 -22.75 -1.23 -2.74
CA SER A 15 -22.63 -0.06 -1.87
C SER A 15 -21.17 0.20 -1.47
N MET A 16 -20.72 1.45 -1.65
CA MET A 16 -19.38 1.86 -1.21
C MET A 16 -19.23 1.80 0.31
N SER A 17 -20.26 2.18 1.06
CA SER A 17 -20.24 2.14 2.53
C SER A 17 -20.17 0.71 3.06
N GLN A 18 -20.82 -0.23 2.37
CA GLN A 18 -20.73 -1.66 2.69
C GLN A 18 -19.35 -2.24 2.37
N LEU A 19 -18.76 -1.89 1.21
CA LEU A 19 -17.38 -2.27 0.88
C LEU A 19 -16.41 -1.85 1.99
N ILE A 20 -16.44 -0.58 2.41
CA ILE A 20 -15.56 -0.04 3.45
C ILE A 20 -15.76 -0.78 4.78
N SER A 21 -17.01 -1.04 5.16
CA SER A 21 -17.34 -1.66 6.45
C SER A 21 -16.94 -3.13 6.52
N GLU A 22 -17.05 -3.86 5.42
CA GLU A 22 -16.71 -5.29 5.35
C GLU A 22 -15.24 -5.55 5.02
N ASN A 23 -14.53 -4.55 4.48
CA ASN A 23 -13.14 -4.64 4.07
C ASN A 23 -12.40 -3.34 4.36
N TYR A 24 -12.01 -3.14 5.62
CA TYR A 24 -11.39 -1.90 6.08
C TYR A 24 -10.11 -1.48 5.31
N PRO A 25 -9.28 -2.38 4.72
CA PRO A 25 -8.20 -1.98 3.82
C PRO A 25 -8.65 -1.13 2.64
N ALA A 26 -9.93 -1.19 2.23
CA ALA A 26 -10.47 -0.30 1.20
C ALA A 26 -10.29 1.19 1.54
N LEU A 27 -10.23 1.57 2.82
CA LEU A 27 -9.96 2.95 3.24
C LEU A 27 -8.67 3.51 2.65
N THR A 28 -7.61 2.68 2.58
CA THR A 28 -6.34 3.12 2.02
C THR A 28 -6.49 3.37 0.53
N VAL A 29 -7.18 2.46 -0.19
CA VAL A 29 -7.47 2.60 -1.63
C VAL A 29 -8.23 3.87 -1.94
N LEU A 30 -9.32 4.14 -1.20
CA LEU A 30 -10.11 5.36 -1.34
C LEU A 30 -9.23 6.61 -1.20
N SER A 31 -8.40 6.65 -0.16
CA SER A 31 -7.54 7.81 0.10
C SER A 31 -6.52 8.07 -1.00
N ARG A 32 -6.00 7.02 -1.68
CA ARG A 32 -5.08 7.18 -2.83
C ARG A 32 -5.76 7.65 -4.11
N PHE A 33 -7.07 7.41 -4.22
CA PHE A 33 -7.89 7.99 -5.27
C PHE A 33 -8.47 9.37 -4.90
N GLY A 34 -8.13 9.92 -3.72
CA GLY A 34 -8.68 11.19 -3.26
C GLY A 34 -10.16 11.14 -2.84
N ILE A 35 -10.70 9.93 -2.62
CA ILE A 35 -12.06 9.73 -2.13
C ILE A 35 -12.05 9.82 -0.60
N THR A 36 -12.90 10.68 -0.05
CA THR A 36 -13.06 10.86 1.40
C THR A 36 -14.33 10.16 1.92
N LEU A 37 -14.41 9.98 3.24
CA LEU A 37 -15.60 9.43 3.89
C LEU A 37 -16.81 10.38 3.76
N GLY A 38 -18.00 9.83 3.96
CA GLY A 38 -19.26 10.54 3.66
C GLY A 38 -19.87 10.14 2.32
N VAL A 39 -19.60 8.91 1.85
CA VAL A 39 -20.07 8.36 0.57
C VAL A 39 -21.60 8.13 0.50
N GLY A 40 -22.28 8.16 1.65
CA GLY A 40 -23.73 7.95 1.74
C GLY A 40 -24.17 6.55 1.29
N GLU A 41 -25.35 6.47 0.68
CA GLU A 41 -25.93 5.23 0.13
C GLU A 41 -25.53 4.98 -1.33
N LYS A 42 -24.47 5.65 -1.81
CA LYS A 42 -24.02 5.57 -3.20
C LYS A 42 -23.32 4.24 -3.49
N THR A 43 -23.49 3.81 -4.73
CA THR A 43 -22.76 2.68 -5.29
C THR A 43 -21.29 3.02 -5.54
N ILE A 44 -20.45 2.01 -5.71
CA ILE A 44 -19.03 2.20 -6.03
C ILE A 44 -18.85 3.05 -7.30
N ASP A 45 -19.61 2.78 -8.35
CA ASP A 45 -19.58 3.50 -9.63
C ASP A 45 -19.94 4.99 -9.48
N GLU A 46 -20.99 5.30 -8.70
CA GLU A 46 -21.41 6.68 -8.44
C GLU A 46 -20.31 7.46 -7.71
N VAL A 47 -19.72 6.87 -6.66
CA VAL A 47 -18.63 7.51 -5.91
C VAL A 47 -17.40 7.71 -6.78
N CYS A 48 -16.99 6.69 -7.55
CA CYS A 48 -15.85 6.79 -8.46
C CYS A 48 -16.06 7.90 -9.50
N ARG A 49 -17.24 7.97 -10.14
CA ARG A 49 -17.54 9.01 -11.14
C ARG A 49 -17.51 10.42 -10.57
N GLU A 50 -18.06 10.62 -9.37
CA GLU A 50 -18.02 11.92 -8.69
C GLU A 50 -16.60 12.42 -8.42
N HIS A 51 -15.68 11.50 -8.15
CA HIS A 51 -14.27 11.79 -7.88
C HIS A 51 -13.38 11.65 -9.11
N GLN A 52 -13.95 11.46 -10.30
CA GLN A 52 -13.21 11.29 -11.56
C GLN A 52 -12.23 10.10 -11.54
N VAL A 53 -12.62 9.03 -10.85
CA VAL A 53 -11.85 7.79 -10.71
C VAL A 53 -12.37 6.77 -11.70
N ASP A 54 -11.46 6.11 -12.43
CA ASP A 54 -11.82 4.97 -13.27
C ASP A 54 -12.30 3.80 -12.40
N THR A 55 -13.58 3.44 -12.54
CA THR A 55 -14.23 2.43 -11.69
C THR A 55 -13.63 1.04 -11.88
N ASN A 56 -13.14 0.72 -13.09
CA ASN A 56 -12.53 -0.58 -13.37
C ASN A 56 -11.18 -0.71 -12.66
N THR A 57 -10.32 0.29 -12.77
CA THR A 57 -9.04 0.35 -12.05
C THR A 57 -9.26 0.31 -10.53
N PHE A 58 -10.24 1.05 -10.01
CA PHE A 58 -10.60 0.99 -8.59
C PHE A 58 -10.98 -0.43 -8.15
N LEU A 59 -11.88 -1.09 -8.90
CA LEU A 59 -12.32 -2.45 -8.59
C LEU A 59 -11.20 -3.49 -8.72
N ALA A 60 -10.31 -3.36 -9.70
CA ALA A 60 -9.16 -4.26 -9.86
C ALA A 60 -8.25 -4.22 -8.62
N ILE A 61 -7.95 -3.01 -8.11
CA ILE A 61 -7.17 -2.84 -6.88
C ILE A 61 -7.93 -3.40 -5.67
N ILE A 62 -9.23 -3.09 -5.54
CA ILE A 62 -10.06 -3.62 -4.45
C ILE A 62 -10.07 -5.14 -4.47
N HIS A 63 -10.26 -5.77 -5.63
CA HIS A 63 -10.27 -7.23 -5.75
C HIS A 63 -8.93 -7.82 -5.35
N LEU A 64 -7.82 -7.25 -5.82
CA LEU A 64 -6.47 -7.70 -5.46
C LEU A 64 -6.23 -7.68 -3.95
N ILE A 65 -6.63 -6.63 -3.25
CA ILE A 65 -6.42 -6.53 -1.79
C ILE A 65 -7.48 -7.27 -0.97
N SER A 66 -8.62 -7.63 -1.58
CA SER A 66 -9.73 -8.33 -0.90
C SER A 66 -9.63 -9.85 -1.00
N ASP A 67 -9.02 -10.38 -2.07
CA ASP A 67 -9.05 -11.80 -2.40
C ASP A 67 -7.76 -12.22 -3.11
N LYS A 68 -7.13 -13.32 -2.68
CA LYS A 68 -5.87 -13.82 -3.28
C LYS A 68 -6.08 -14.58 -4.59
N GLU A 69 -7.31 -14.94 -4.93
CA GLU A 69 -7.64 -15.64 -6.16
C GLU A 69 -8.18 -14.67 -7.21
N ARG A 70 -7.28 -13.99 -7.93
CA ARG A 70 -7.67 -13.19 -9.10
C ARG A 70 -8.34 -14.07 -10.14
N LYS A 71 -9.50 -13.62 -10.63
CA LYS A 71 -10.23 -14.29 -11.71
C LYS A 71 -9.76 -13.74 -13.04
N THR A 72 -9.72 -14.60 -14.05
CA THR A 72 -9.15 -14.38 -15.39
C THR A 72 -9.85 -13.32 -16.25
N GLU A 73 -10.87 -12.62 -15.75
CA GLU A 73 -11.66 -11.64 -16.50
C GLU A 73 -11.93 -10.40 -15.64
N GLU A 74 -10.88 -9.66 -15.31
CA GLU A 74 -11.03 -8.28 -14.80
C GLU A 74 -11.19 -7.31 -15.98
N PRO A 75 -12.02 -6.26 -15.84
CA PRO A 75 -12.16 -5.25 -16.88
C PRO A 75 -10.83 -4.52 -17.12
N PRO A 76 -10.64 -3.91 -18.31
CA PRO A 76 -9.38 -3.27 -18.67
C PRO A 76 -9.04 -2.14 -17.69
N ILE A 77 -7.79 -2.15 -17.23
CA ILE A 77 -7.25 -1.14 -16.32
C ILE A 77 -6.84 0.11 -17.10
N TYR A 78 -7.24 1.27 -16.61
CA TYR A 78 -6.78 2.55 -17.14
C TYR A 78 -5.43 2.93 -16.53
N LEU A 79 -4.34 2.73 -17.30
CA LEU A 79 -2.96 2.91 -16.84
C LEU A 79 -2.68 4.28 -16.18
N PRO A 80 -3.14 5.43 -16.72
CA PRO A 80 -2.94 6.72 -16.05
C PRO A 80 -3.54 6.78 -14.64
N ALA A 81 -4.76 6.26 -14.44
CA ALA A 81 -5.37 6.20 -13.10
C ALA A 81 -4.59 5.27 -12.15
N LEU A 82 -4.01 4.18 -12.66
CA LEU A 82 -3.16 3.30 -11.86
C LEU A 82 -1.83 3.97 -11.46
N ILE A 83 -1.21 4.72 -12.37
CA ILE A 83 0.01 5.50 -12.07
C ILE A 83 -0.29 6.59 -11.04
N ASP A 84 -1.41 7.31 -11.17
CA ASP A 84 -1.80 8.34 -10.21
C ASP A 84 -2.08 7.73 -8.83
N TYR A 85 -2.73 6.57 -8.78
CA TYR A 85 -2.90 5.80 -7.54
C TYR A 85 -1.56 5.45 -6.88
N LEU A 86 -0.61 4.92 -7.63
CA LEU A 86 0.72 4.54 -7.11
C LEU A 86 1.52 5.75 -6.64
N ARG A 87 1.49 6.86 -7.39
CA ARG A 87 2.12 8.13 -6.97
C ARG A 87 1.53 8.65 -5.66
N ASN A 88 0.21 8.62 -5.52
CA ASN A 88 -0.45 9.02 -4.29
C ASN A 88 -0.12 8.05 -3.13
N SER A 89 0.10 6.77 -3.42
CA SER A 89 0.62 5.79 -2.45
C SER A 89 2.03 6.15 -1.98
N HIS A 90 2.92 6.52 -2.90
CA HIS A 90 4.27 6.98 -2.56
C HIS A 90 4.23 8.23 -1.69
N THR A 91 3.44 9.24 -2.06
CA THR A 91 3.26 10.45 -1.26
C THR A 91 2.80 10.11 0.16
N TYR A 92 1.83 9.22 0.31
CA TYR A 92 1.37 8.79 1.63
C TYR A 92 2.48 8.16 2.49
N PHE A 93 3.24 7.21 1.94
CA PHE A 93 4.30 6.56 2.71
C PHE A 93 5.38 7.57 3.11
N LEU A 94 5.81 8.41 2.16
CA LEU A 94 6.95 9.30 2.34
C LEU A 94 6.64 10.54 3.18
N GLU A 95 5.42 11.07 3.08
CA GLU A 95 5.04 12.36 3.68
C GLU A 95 4.13 12.22 4.90
N TYR A 96 3.49 11.06 5.10
CA TYR A 96 2.58 10.83 6.22
C TYR A 96 2.97 9.60 7.05
N ARG A 97 2.93 8.40 6.47
CA ARG A 97 2.96 7.16 7.27
C ARG A 97 4.30 6.89 7.93
N LEU A 98 5.40 6.96 7.18
CA LEU A 98 6.73 6.72 7.75
C LEU A 98 7.18 7.85 8.71
N PRO A 99 6.91 9.14 8.44
CA PRO A 99 7.09 10.20 9.42
C PRO A 99 6.31 9.98 10.73
N GLU A 100 5.02 9.63 10.65
CA GLU A 100 4.19 9.35 11.83
C GLU A 100 4.73 8.18 12.65
N ILE A 101 5.11 7.08 11.99
CA ILE A 101 5.75 5.93 12.67
C ILE A 101 7.07 6.36 13.33
N ARG A 102 7.85 7.22 12.67
CA ARG A 102 9.12 7.72 13.22
C ARG A 102 8.91 8.53 14.50
N GLU A 103 7.86 9.36 14.54
CA GLU A 103 7.48 10.13 15.73
C GLU A 103 6.99 9.19 16.84
N ASN A 104 6.15 8.21 16.51
CA ASN A 104 5.67 7.21 17.46
C ASN A 104 6.81 6.34 18.02
N LEU A 105 7.84 6.05 17.21
CA LEU A 105 9.02 5.32 17.65
C LEU A 105 9.77 6.04 18.77
N ILE A 106 9.85 7.38 18.72
CA ILE A 106 10.49 8.17 19.79
C ILE A 106 9.75 7.97 21.13
N SER A 107 8.41 7.85 21.08
CA SER A 107 7.57 7.69 22.27
C SER A 107 7.70 6.33 22.96
N VAL A 108 8.26 5.32 22.28
CA VAL A 108 8.48 3.98 22.86
C VAL A 108 9.91 3.79 23.34
N LEU A 109 10.78 4.80 23.23
CA LEU A 109 12.16 4.67 23.66
C LEU A 109 12.26 4.51 25.17
N THR A 110 13.14 3.60 25.60
CA THR A 110 13.34 3.24 27.01
C THR A 110 14.45 4.08 27.65
N GLU A 111 14.16 4.72 28.78
CA GLU A 111 15.16 5.43 29.58
C GLU A 111 16.25 4.47 30.07
N GLY A 112 17.53 4.83 29.90
CA GLY A 112 18.67 4.03 30.31
C GLY A 112 19.18 3.01 29.28
N GLU A 113 18.51 2.89 28.12
CA GLU A 113 18.88 1.96 27.03
C GLU A 113 19.46 2.72 25.82
N ASP A 114 20.34 3.69 26.04
CA ASP A 114 20.78 4.67 25.03
C ASP A 114 21.35 4.04 23.74
N ASP A 115 22.22 3.03 23.87
CA ASP A 115 22.83 2.35 22.71
C ASP A 115 21.79 1.57 21.92
N LEU A 116 20.85 0.91 22.60
CA LEU A 116 19.77 0.14 21.96
C LEU A 116 18.76 1.09 21.30
N ASN A 117 18.40 2.18 21.96
CA ASN A 117 17.55 3.24 21.43
C ASN A 117 18.13 3.78 20.12
N LYS A 118 19.43 4.11 20.14
CA LYS A 118 20.14 4.59 18.96
C LYS A 118 20.13 3.56 17.83
N ALA A 119 20.41 2.29 18.13
CA ALA A 119 20.41 1.23 17.12
C ALA A 119 19.03 1.03 16.47
N VAL A 120 17.95 1.07 17.25
CA VAL A 120 16.58 0.96 16.75
C VAL A 120 16.21 2.15 15.86
N LEU A 121 16.54 3.37 16.29
CA LEU A 121 16.32 4.58 15.48
C LEU A 121 17.08 4.52 14.16
N GLU A 122 18.37 4.19 14.20
CA GLU A 122 19.21 4.10 13.02
C GLU A 122 18.73 3.02 12.05
N TYR A 123 18.28 1.85 12.56
CA TYR A 123 17.71 0.81 11.71
C TYR A 123 16.47 1.32 10.97
N PHE A 124 15.54 1.96 11.69
CA PHE A 124 14.32 2.49 11.07
C PHE A 124 14.63 3.61 10.07
N ASP A 125 15.56 4.51 10.38
CA ASP A 125 15.97 5.59 9.47
C ASP A 125 16.62 5.05 8.19
N GLN A 126 17.42 3.98 8.28
CA GLN A 126 17.96 3.30 7.10
C GLN A 126 16.88 2.62 6.26
N PHE A 127 15.88 2.01 6.90
CA PHE A 127 14.72 1.43 6.23
C PHE A 127 13.93 2.51 5.45
N THR A 128 13.57 3.62 6.10
CA THR A 128 12.82 4.70 5.44
C THR A 128 13.60 5.38 4.31
N ALA A 129 14.93 5.49 4.44
CA ALA A 129 15.79 5.98 3.38
C ALA A 129 15.79 5.05 2.15
N ALA A 130 15.75 3.72 2.36
CA ALA A 130 15.65 2.74 1.27
C ALA A 130 14.30 2.85 0.54
N ILE A 131 13.19 2.93 1.27
CA ILE A 131 11.84 3.18 0.71
C ILE A 131 11.84 4.46 -0.12
N ARG A 132 12.32 5.57 0.44
CA ARG A 132 12.37 6.87 -0.24
C ARG A 132 13.13 6.78 -1.56
N LYS A 133 14.30 6.13 -1.55
CA LYS A 133 15.11 5.97 -2.76
C LYS A 133 14.35 5.17 -3.85
N HIS A 134 13.68 4.10 -3.45
CA HIS A 134 12.91 3.23 -4.34
C HIS A 134 11.71 3.96 -4.96
N MET A 135 10.81 4.51 -4.14
CA MET A 135 9.61 5.21 -4.63
C MET A 135 9.94 6.47 -5.46
N LEU A 136 11.02 7.19 -5.13
CA LEU A 136 11.49 8.31 -5.95
C LEU A 136 12.08 7.86 -7.29
N TYR A 137 12.74 6.70 -7.33
CA TYR A 137 13.20 6.15 -8.60
C TYR A 137 12.01 5.83 -9.52
N GLU A 138 10.95 5.26 -8.98
CA GLU A 138 9.76 4.89 -9.74
C GLU A 138 9.00 6.11 -10.25
N ASN A 139 8.75 7.08 -9.36
CA ASN A 139 8.10 8.34 -9.70
C ASN A 139 8.79 9.06 -10.86
N ASN A 140 10.13 9.11 -10.82
CA ASN A 140 10.92 9.89 -11.77
C ASN A 140 11.30 9.12 -13.04
N LYS A 141 11.43 7.80 -12.96
CA LYS A 141 11.95 6.96 -14.07
C LYS A 141 10.91 5.96 -14.55
N VAL A 142 10.43 5.07 -13.68
CA VAL A 142 9.56 3.97 -14.08
C VAL A 142 8.24 4.48 -14.64
N PHE A 143 7.54 5.36 -13.92
CA PHE A 143 6.24 5.88 -14.37
C PHE A 143 6.37 6.74 -15.63
N SER A 144 7.47 7.50 -15.77
CA SER A 144 7.75 8.23 -17.01
C SER A 144 7.95 7.27 -18.19
N MET A 145 8.77 6.22 -18.02
CA MET A 145 9.03 5.23 -19.06
C MET A 145 7.78 4.40 -19.40
N ALA A 146 6.91 4.12 -18.44
CA ALA A 146 5.64 3.41 -18.67
C ALA A 146 4.70 4.17 -19.61
N THR A 147 4.79 5.50 -19.66
CA THR A 147 4.01 6.32 -20.61
C THR A 147 4.61 6.38 -22.02
N ASP A 148 5.86 5.93 -22.21
CA ASP A 148 6.57 5.89 -23.49
C ASP A 148 6.70 4.44 -23.99
N GLN A 149 5.99 4.12 -25.07
CA GLN A 149 5.94 2.77 -25.64
C GLN A 149 7.33 2.23 -26.03
N SER A 150 8.28 3.08 -26.43
CA SER A 150 9.63 2.67 -26.84
C SER A 150 10.54 2.28 -25.66
N SER A 151 10.18 2.71 -24.45
CA SER A 151 10.96 2.49 -23.23
C SER A 151 10.48 1.30 -22.40
N ARG A 152 9.27 0.78 -22.68
CA ARG A 152 8.61 -0.30 -21.91
C ARG A 152 9.36 -1.63 -21.90
N GLU A 153 9.92 -2.04 -23.05
CA GLU A 153 10.66 -3.31 -23.17
C GLU A 153 11.87 -3.42 -22.22
N LYS A 154 12.41 -2.28 -21.76
CA LYS A 154 13.56 -2.23 -20.85
C LYS A 154 13.18 -2.34 -19.36
N LEU A 155 11.91 -2.14 -19.00
CA LEU A 155 11.46 -2.11 -17.60
C LEU A 155 11.29 -3.50 -16.97
N SER A 156 11.04 -4.54 -17.79
CA SER A 156 10.62 -5.87 -17.32
C SER A 156 11.69 -6.68 -16.55
N THR A 157 12.96 -6.27 -16.56
CA THR A 157 14.07 -7.12 -16.05
C THR A 157 14.57 -6.80 -14.63
N GLY A 158 14.03 -5.78 -13.95
CA GLY A 158 14.60 -5.34 -12.66
C GLY A 158 13.66 -4.72 -11.62
N PHE A 159 12.39 -4.50 -11.93
CA PHE A 159 11.45 -3.78 -11.06
C PHE A 159 11.11 -4.52 -9.76
N GLY A 160 10.53 -5.73 -9.83
CA GLY A 160 10.06 -6.45 -8.63
C GLY A 160 11.13 -6.98 -7.65
N LYS A 161 12.42 -7.00 -8.02
CA LYS A 161 13.49 -7.50 -7.12
C LYS A 161 13.74 -6.60 -5.91
N GLN A 162 13.32 -5.34 -5.95
CA GLN A 162 13.52 -4.40 -4.85
C GLN A 162 12.44 -4.53 -3.75
N HIS A 163 11.24 -5.01 -4.11
CA HIS A 163 10.10 -5.13 -3.20
C HIS A 163 10.35 -6.13 -2.07
N GLU A 164 10.80 -7.35 -2.40
CA GLU A 164 11.07 -8.41 -1.43
C GLU A 164 12.13 -7.99 -0.39
N GLN A 165 13.15 -7.24 -0.81
CA GLN A 165 14.20 -6.76 0.09
C GLN A 165 13.71 -5.70 1.07
N ILE A 166 12.76 -4.87 0.64
CA ILE A 166 12.17 -3.82 1.45
C ILE A 166 11.26 -4.42 2.52
N GLU A 167 10.37 -5.34 2.16
CA GLU A 167 9.47 -6.00 3.09
C GLU A 167 10.24 -6.76 4.17
N ALA A 168 11.28 -7.50 3.76
CA ALA A 168 12.11 -8.27 4.68
C ALA A 168 12.76 -7.40 5.78
N ARG A 169 13.15 -6.15 5.47
CA ARG A 169 13.74 -5.22 6.44
C ARG A 169 12.73 -4.77 7.49
N LEU A 170 11.49 -4.47 7.10
CA LEU A 170 10.46 -4.08 8.06
C LEU A 170 10.05 -5.26 8.95
N THR A 171 9.94 -6.46 8.36
CA THR A 171 9.72 -7.69 9.12
C THR A 171 10.85 -7.96 10.12
N GLU A 172 12.10 -7.76 9.72
CA GLU A 172 13.26 -7.91 10.61
C GLU A 172 13.22 -6.88 11.74
N PHE A 173 12.99 -5.60 11.44
CA PHE A 173 12.85 -4.54 12.44
C PHE A 173 11.80 -4.89 13.51
N LYS A 174 10.60 -5.25 13.05
CA LYS A 174 9.49 -5.71 13.90
C LYS A 174 9.91 -6.89 14.79
N ASN A 175 10.58 -7.88 14.22
CA ASN A 175 11.03 -9.07 14.96
C ASN A 175 12.11 -8.74 16.00
N ILE A 176 13.02 -7.80 15.70
CA ILE A 176 14.03 -7.33 16.66
C ILE A 176 13.32 -6.68 17.86
N LEU A 177 12.36 -5.80 17.61
CA LEU A 177 11.61 -5.14 18.66
C LEU A 177 10.87 -6.12 19.56
N ILE A 178 10.14 -7.07 18.97
CA ILE A 178 9.36 -8.07 19.71
C ILE A 178 10.25 -8.95 20.60
N LYS A 179 11.43 -9.34 20.10
CA LYS A 179 12.30 -10.31 20.79
C LYS A 179 13.21 -9.68 21.83
N TYR A 180 13.67 -8.46 21.60
CA TYR A 180 14.83 -7.92 22.31
C TYR A 180 14.61 -6.54 22.93
N TYR A 181 13.59 -5.79 22.54
CA TYR A 181 13.44 -4.43 23.02
C TYR A 181 12.72 -4.37 24.39
N PRO A 182 13.36 -3.81 25.44
CA PRO A 182 12.82 -3.82 26.80
C PRO A 182 11.80 -2.69 26.99
N ALA A 183 10.59 -2.88 26.46
CA ALA A 183 9.52 -1.88 26.57
C ALA A 183 9.02 -1.71 28.03
N HIS A 184 9.04 -0.48 28.56
CA HIS A 184 8.47 -0.19 29.89
C HIS A 184 6.95 0.00 29.90
N ASN A 185 6.39 0.49 28.79
CA ASN A 185 4.95 0.74 28.67
C ASN A 185 4.35 -0.16 27.58
N ALA A 186 3.61 -1.18 28.01
CA ALA A 186 2.97 -2.13 27.11
C ALA A 186 1.99 -1.47 26.14
N ASN A 187 1.21 -0.46 26.56
CA ASN A 187 0.21 0.16 25.70
C ASN A 187 0.86 1.01 24.59
N THR A 188 1.88 1.79 24.93
CA THR A 188 2.61 2.60 23.94
C THR A 188 3.35 1.70 22.94
N MET A 189 4.00 0.64 23.43
CA MET A 189 4.66 -0.34 22.56
C MET A 189 3.67 -1.09 21.68
N ASN A 190 2.53 -1.53 22.22
CA ASN A 190 1.49 -2.21 21.43
C ASN A 190 0.95 -1.31 20.32
N ARG A 191 0.68 -0.03 20.62
CA ARG A 191 0.24 0.94 19.60
C ARG A 191 1.28 1.08 18.49
N PHE A 192 2.54 1.24 18.84
CA PHE A 192 3.62 1.34 17.86
C PHE A 192 3.79 0.05 17.03
N LEU A 193 3.70 -1.12 17.65
CA LEU A 193 3.76 -2.38 16.91
C LEU A 193 2.57 -2.53 15.97
N PHE A 194 1.35 -2.16 16.37
CA PHE A 194 0.20 -2.12 15.46
C PHE A 194 0.45 -1.20 14.28
N ASP A 195 1.12 -0.06 14.50
CA ASP A 195 1.51 0.81 13.39
C ASP A 195 2.44 0.11 12.39
N ILE A 196 3.44 -0.63 12.90
CA ILE A 196 4.38 -1.41 12.08
C ILE A 196 3.68 -2.55 11.34
N PHE A 197 2.79 -3.30 12.00
CA PHE A 197 2.01 -4.37 11.36
C PHE A 197 1.14 -3.84 10.21
N ASN A 198 0.47 -2.69 10.44
CA ASN A 198 -0.34 -2.06 9.41
C ASN A 198 0.52 -1.56 8.24
N CYS A 199 1.66 -0.91 8.53
CA CYS A 199 2.58 -0.42 7.48
C CYS A 199 3.16 -1.56 6.64
N GLU A 200 3.47 -2.70 7.25
CA GLU A 200 3.94 -3.90 6.54
C GLU A 200 2.86 -4.43 5.59
N GLN A 201 1.61 -4.55 6.06
CA GLN A 201 0.48 -4.96 5.21
C GLN A 201 0.24 -3.97 4.07
N GLU A 202 0.28 -2.66 4.33
CA GLU A 202 0.11 -1.63 3.30
C GLU A 202 1.21 -1.69 2.23
N LEU A 203 2.47 -1.91 2.63
CA LEU A 203 3.57 -2.10 1.69
C LEU A 203 3.39 -3.37 0.85
N THR A 204 2.95 -4.47 1.46
CA THR A 204 2.63 -5.70 0.73
C THR A 204 1.52 -5.49 -0.29
N PHE A 205 0.44 -4.76 0.06
CA PHE A 205 -0.60 -4.43 -0.90
C PHE A 205 -0.12 -3.49 -2.01
N HIS A 206 0.73 -2.52 -1.67
CA HIS A 206 1.33 -1.63 -2.66
C HIS A 206 2.19 -2.41 -3.67
N ASN A 207 3.11 -3.25 -3.20
CA ASN A 207 3.95 -4.09 -4.04
C ASN A 207 3.10 -5.06 -4.88
N ALA A 208 2.02 -5.61 -4.32
CA ALA A 208 1.08 -6.41 -5.09
C ALA A 208 0.46 -5.59 -6.23
N VAL A 209 -0.06 -4.38 -5.99
CA VAL A 209 -0.60 -3.54 -7.08
C VAL A 209 0.44 -3.30 -8.18
N GLU A 210 1.70 -3.11 -7.79
CA GLU A 210 2.81 -2.91 -8.71
C GLU A 210 3.14 -4.16 -9.55
N ASP A 211 3.35 -5.30 -8.89
CA ASP A 211 3.77 -6.55 -9.53
C ASP A 211 2.62 -7.22 -10.29
N GLU A 212 1.40 -7.09 -9.77
CA GLU A 212 0.23 -7.83 -10.23
C GLU A 212 -0.66 -7.03 -11.19
N LEU A 213 -0.70 -5.70 -11.11
CA LEU A 213 -1.52 -4.86 -12.00
C LEU A 213 -0.68 -3.95 -12.90
N PHE A 214 0.28 -3.22 -12.33
CA PHE A 214 1.04 -2.24 -13.09
C PHE A 214 2.00 -2.90 -14.09
N LEU A 215 2.84 -3.83 -13.65
CA LEU A 215 3.77 -4.54 -14.53
C LEU A 215 3.05 -5.22 -15.72
N PRO A 216 1.98 -6.02 -15.53
CA PRO A 216 1.28 -6.64 -16.66
C PRO A 216 0.60 -5.66 -17.60
N THR A 217 0.32 -4.42 -17.16
CA THR A 217 -0.31 -3.40 -18.02
C THR A 217 0.70 -2.73 -18.96
N ILE A 218 2.00 -2.80 -18.66
CA ILE A 218 3.05 -2.11 -19.42
C ILE A 218 4.00 -3.04 -20.16
N VAL A 219 3.92 -4.36 -19.93
CA VAL A 219 4.73 -5.40 -20.59
C VAL A 219 3.93 -6.11 -21.67
#